data_AF-A0A3N5ZQ20-F1
#
_entry.id   AF-A0A3N5ZQ20-F1
#
_cell.length_a   1.000
_cell.length_b   1.000
_cell.length_c   1.000
_cell.angle_alpha   90.00
_cell.angle_beta   90.00
_cell.angle_gamma   90.00
#
_symmetry.space_group_name_H-M   'P 1'
#
loop_
_entity.id
_entity.type
_entity.pdbx_description
1 polymer ?
#
loop_
_entity_poly.entity_id
_entity_poly.type
_entity_poly.pdbx_seq_one_letter_code
_entity_poly.pdbx_strand_id
1 'polypeptide(L)'
;EVRDRVNRVLPLLPRTIRQPTVEKMDPDASPIITLVVSAPRAIRDISEYADKVLRRQLESVDGVGQVMILGSRPRQVNISADAARLRANNLTVTDLARALQAQNLDVPGGRVELGPETLTLRTQGRVRSVEGFGDIVIRDRSGHPVRVADVATVEDGMADVASVARLDGVPAVVMPIRRQSGTNAVEVVDRIKGRLDELRAGGAVPPGFEIRVVRDQSIFIKASIASVEEHLILGSLLAALVVLVFLWNLRSTAIAAVAIPTSIVATFGLIWYEGFTLNMMTMLALTLSVGIVIDDAIVVLENIYRFIEEKGRPPMQAAVEATKEIGLAVLATTLSLVAIFLPVGFMGGMVGKFMKSFGLTMAFAVMVSLLVSFTLTPMLGARWLRKTANGNGNRGSGHGSRDSRFFRPIDRRYTAVLHWALGHRGTVAAIAILVLLSSVPLALVAPKNFMPIDDQSEFEVGIRAPEGTSLQATEVVANRVAARIRDQVPEAEYTLVTVADDSANTSNLANIYIRLSPIEARDRDQFAIMADVRSNILAAFRESRLRTMVRQSGGMGGGGAQSSEIQYVLNGPSLATLRASSAAVAKAARALPGVGDVDTSLNLGKPELGVRIDRGRAADLGV
;
A
#
# COMPACT_ATOMS: atom_id res chain seq x y z
N GLU A 1 -8.07 18.78 -16.32
CA GLU A 1 -9.01 18.18 -17.28
C GLU A 1 -10.29 17.63 -16.65
N VAL A 2 -10.27 16.55 -15.87
CA VAL A 2 -11.52 15.98 -15.29
C VAL A 2 -12.29 17.02 -14.45
N ARG A 3 -11.59 17.74 -13.57
CA ARG A 3 -12.16 18.85 -12.79
C ARG A 3 -12.81 19.92 -13.66
N ASP A 4 -12.17 20.27 -14.78
CA ASP A 4 -12.68 21.29 -15.70
C ASP A 4 -13.92 20.80 -16.45
N ARG A 5 -13.95 19.52 -16.84
CA ARG A 5 -15.12 18.87 -17.45
C ARG A 5 -16.29 18.80 -16.48
N VAL A 6 -16.04 18.46 -15.22
CA VAL A 6 -17.06 18.46 -14.15
C VAL A 6 -17.62 19.88 -13.97
N ASN A 7 -16.74 20.89 -13.89
CA ASN A 7 -17.16 22.28 -13.74
C ASN A 7 -18.07 22.77 -14.88
N ARG A 8 -17.88 22.30 -16.12
CA ARG A 8 -18.77 22.64 -17.26
C ARG A 8 -20.18 22.05 -17.13
N VAL A 9 -20.32 20.92 -16.44
CA VAL A 9 -21.61 20.22 -16.29
C VAL A 9 -22.31 20.61 -14.98
N LEU A 10 -21.62 21.24 -14.03
CA LEU A 10 -22.21 21.72 -12.76
C LEU A 10 -23.55 22.45 -12.93
N PRO A 11 -23.75 23.37 -13.91
CA PRO A 11 -25.03 24.06 -14.08
C PRO A 11 -26.19 23.14 -14.52
N LEU A 12 -25.89 21.96 -15.09
CA LEU A 12 -26.89 20.96 -15.49
C LEU A 12 -27.30 20.05 -14.32
N LEU A 13 -26.60 20.12 -13.19
CA LEU A 13 -26.91 19.31 -12.01
C LEU A 13 -27.99 19.99 -11.14
N PRO A 14 -28.78 19.21 -10.37
CA PRO A 14 -29.72 19.76 -9.42
C PRO A 14 -29.03 20.68 -8.40
N ARG A 15 -29.65 21.82 -8.06
CA ARG A 15 -29.09 22.82 -7.13
C ARG A 15 -28.86 22.27 -5.70
N THR A 16 -29.48 21.16 -5.35
CA THR A 16 -29.36 20.51 -4.05
C THR A 16 -28.18 19.54 -3.94
N ILE A 17 -27.45 19.29 -5.03
CA ILE A 17 -26.31 18.37 -5.00
C ILE A 17 -25.14 19.00 -4.24
N ARG A 18 -24.43 18.18 -3.45
CA ARG A 18 -23.12 18.58 -2.93
C ARG A 18 -22.14 18.70 -4.09
N GLN A 19 -21.28 19.70 -4.04
CA GLN A 19 -20.29 19.89 -5.10
C GLN A 19 -19.41 18.64 -5.22
N PRO A 20 -19.31 18.02 -6.41
CA PRO A 20 -18.48 16.84 -6.60
C PRO A 20 -17.00 17.18 -6.38
N THR A 21 -16.33 16.36 -5.58
CA THR A 21 -14.88 16.41 -5.42
C THR A 21 -14.22 15.54 -6.48
N VAL A 22 -13.16 16.04 -7.10
CA VAL A 22 -12.37 15.28 -8.07
C VAL A 22 -11.03 14.95 -7.43
N GLU A 23 -10.83 13.68 -7.13
CA GLU A 23 -9.58 13.16 -6.58
C GLU A 23 -8.83 12.39 -7.66
N LYS A 24 -7.53 12.61 -7.75
CA LYS A 24 -6.65 11.84 -8.63
C LYS A 24 -6.32 10.53 -7.92
N MET A 25 -6.51 9.39 -8.60
CA MET A 25 -6.01 8.12 -8.09
C MET A 25 -4.48 8.14 -8.12
N ASP A 26 -3.87 8.24 -6.95
CA ASP A 26 -2.42 8.28 -6.75
C ASP A 26 -2.03 7.12 -5.83
N PRO A 27 -1.12 6.22 -6.23
CA PRO A 27 -0.55 5.21 -5.33
C PRO A 27 0.02 5.80 -4.03
N ASP A 28 0.52 7.04 -4.09
CA ASP A 28 1.02 7.79 -2.93
C ASP A 28 -0.09 8.24 -1.97
N ALA A 29 -1.35 8.17 -2.37
CA ALA A 29 -2.50 8.42 -1.50
C ALA A 29 -2.87 7.21 -0.62
N SER A 30 -2.06 6.14 -0.63
CA SER A 30 -2.24 5.03 0.29
C SER A 30 -1.86 5.46 1.72
N PRO A 31 -2.62 5.06 2.75
CA PRO A 31 -2.24 5.35 4.14
C PRO A 31 -0.86 4.76 4.47
N ILE A 32 0.02 5.57 5.05
CA ILE A 32 1.39 5.16 5.46
C ILE A 32 1.41 4.52 6.85
N ILE A 33 0.47 4.92 7.71
CA ILE A 33 0.25 4.36 9.04
C ILE A 33 -1.25 4.38 9.35
N THR A 34 -1.74 3.35 10.02
CA THR A 34 -3.13 3.29 10.50
C THR A 34 -3.12 3.11 12.01
N LEU A 35 -3.70 4.09 12.71
CA LEU A 35 -3.86 4.06 14.15
C LEU A 35 -5.27 3.61 14.49
N VAL A 36 -5.42 2.93 15.62
CA VAL A 36 -6.73 2.57 16.18
C VAL A 36 -6.78 3.05 17.61
N VAL A 37 -7.79 3.86 17.91
CA VAL A 37 -8.08 4.33 19.27
C VAL A 37 -9.24 3.50 19.79
N SER A 38 -9.00 2.72 20.84
CA SER A 38 -10.02 1.88 21.47
C SER A 38 -10.11 2.16 22.96
N ALA A 39 -11.31 2.04 23.52
CA ALA A 39 -11.53 2.18 24.95
C ALA A 39 -12.82 1.42 25.35
N PRO A 40 -12.89 0.85 26.57
CA PRO A 40 -14.12 0.28 27.11
C PRO A 40 -15.09 1.39 27.58
N ARG A 41 -15.36 2.38 26.72
CA ARG A 41 -16.22 3.55 26.98
C ARG A 41 -17.23 3.74 25.86
N ALA A 42 -18.13 4.70 26.03
CA ALA A 42 -19.06 5.08 24.97
C ALA A 42 -18.29 5.60 23.74
N ILE A 43 -18.71 5.18 22.54
CA ILE A 43 -18.09 5.57 21.27
C ILE A 43 -18.04 7.08 21.05
N ARG A 44 -18.97 7.84 21.66
CA ARG A 44 -18.99 9.29 21.68
C ARG A 44 -17.68 9.87 22.22
N ASP A 45 -17.23 9.37 23.37
CA ASP A 45 -16.03 9.88 24.06
C ASP A 45 -14.77 9.54 23.26
N ILE A 46 -14.75 8.36 22.64
CA ILE A 46 -13.67 7.92 21.75
C ILE A 46 -13.61 8.80 20.51
N SER A 47 -14.76 9.09 19.90
CA SER A 47 -14.87 9.93 18.70
C SER A 47 -14.48 11.38 18.99
N GLU A 48 -14.89 11.91 20.13
CA GLU A 48 -14.56 13.28 20.52
C GLU A 48 -13.05 13.44 20.77
N TYR A 49 -12.43 12.50 21.48
CA TYR A 49 -10.98 12.48 21.65
C TYR A 49 -10.24 12.31 20.32
N ALA A 50 -10.68 11.36 19.48
CA ALA A 50 -10.06 11.07 18.19
C ALA A 50 -10.12 12.29 17.24
N ASP A 51 -11.26 12.96 17.11
CA ASP A 51 -11.43 14.09 16.19
C ASP A 51 -10.92 15.43 16.73
N LYS A 52 -11.22 15.76 18.01
CA LYS A 52 -10.89 17.09 18.55
C LYS A 52 -9.47 17.20 19.11
N VAL A 53 -8.89 16.09 19.58
CA VAL A 53 -7.57 16.07 20.19
C VAL A 53 -6.58 15.40 19.26
N LEU A 54 -6.73 14.09 19.05
CA LEU A 54 -5.70 13.29 18.40
C LEU A 54 -5.53 13.68 16.92
N ARG A 55 -6.62 13.81 16.15
CA ARG A 55 -6.56 14.18 14.74
C ARG A 55 -5.86 15.51 14.53
N ARG A 56 -6.18 16.54 15.32
CA ARG A 56 -5.54 17.87 15.20
C ARG A 56 -4.05 17.82 15.53
N GLN A 57 -3.67 17.02 16.53
CA GLN A 57 -2.28 16.81 16.89
C GLN A 57 -1.52 16.10 15.76
N LEU A 58 -2.13 15.10 15.13
CA LEU A 58 -1.53 14.35 14.03
C LEU A 58 -1.46 15.17 12.73
N GLU A 59 -2.51 15.92 12.38
CA GLU A 59 -2.53 16.82 11.22
C GLU A 59 -1.52 17.97 11.36
N SER A 60 -1.12 18.33 12.59
CA SER A 60 -0.07 19.32 12.83
C SER A 60 1.36 18.81 12.58
N VAL A 61 1.55 17.51 12.41
CA VAL A 61 2.86 16.91 12.16
C VAL A 61 3.29 17.20 10.73
N ASP A 62 4.48 17.76 10.56
CA ASP A 62 5.02 18.10 9.24
C ASP A 62 5.17 16.85 8.36
N GLY A 63 4.60 16.93 7.15
CA GLY A 63 4.49 15.84 6.18
C GLY A 63 3.21 14.99 6.27
N VAL A 64 2.33 15.20 7.26
CA VAL A 64 0.99 14.59 7.28
C VAL A 64 0.07 15.34 6.33
N GLY A 65 -0.57 14.61 5.40
CA GLY A 65 -1.46 15.19 4.39
C GLY A 65 -2.91 15.15 4.82
N GLN A 66 -3.37 14.00 5.34
CA GLN A 66 -4.75 13.82 5.77
C GLN A 66 -4.84 12.72 6.81
N VAL A 67 -5.63 12.96 7.85
CA VAL A 67 -6.04 11.95 8.82
C VAL A 67 -7.51 11.65 8.59
N MET A 68 -7.80 10.45 8.07
CA MET A 68 -9.18 10.00 7.92
C MET A 68 -9.67 9.41 9.24
N ILE A 69 -10.99 9.40 9.46
CA ILE A 69 -11.61 8.84 10.66
C ILE A 69 -12.73 7.90 10.23
N LEU A 70 -12.66 6.65 10.69
CA LEU A 70 -13.63 5.59 10.44
C LEU A 70 -14.15 5.04 11.77
N GLY A 71 -15.43 4.66 11.82
CA GLY A 71 -16.07 4.18 13.04
C GLY A 71 -16.42 5.27 14.06
N SER A 72 -16.27 6.56 13.71
CA SER A 72 -16.61 7.67 14.60
C SER A 72 -18.10 8.00 14.59
N ARG A 73 -18.58 8.46 15.74
CA ARG A 73 -19.92 9.00 15.95
C ARG A 73 -19.81 10.36 16.62
N PRO A 74 -19.75 11.46 15.86
CA PRO A 74 -19.59 12.79 16.43
C PRO A 74 -20.80 13.15 17.28
N ARG A 75 -20.56 13.93 18.34
CA ARG A 75 -21.61 14.54 19.16
C ARG A 75 -22.50 15.43 18.30
N GLN A 76 -23.81 15.25 18.39
CA GLN A 76 -24.80 16.03 17.66
C GLN A 76 -26.01 16.31 18.57
N VAL A 77 -26.49 17.55 18.57
CA VAL A 77 -27.75 17.88 19.24
C VAL A 77 -28.90 17.39 18.37
N ASN A 78 -29.67 16.44 18.88
CA ASN A 78 -30.80 15.85 18.17
C ASN A 78 -32.09 16.48 18.68
N ILE A 79 -32.86 17.08 17.77
CA ILE A 79 -34.16 17.70 18.07
C ILE A 79 -35.24 16.82 17.44
N SER A 80 -35.85 15.96 18.24
CA SER A 80 -36.91 15.03 17.81
C SER A 80 -38.27 15.72 17.97
N ALA A 81 -38.83 16.17 16.85
CA ALA A 81 -40.13 16.84 16.84
C ALA A 81 -41.30 15.87 17.11
N ASP A 82 -42.22 16.26 17.99
CA ASP A 82 -43.44 15.51 18.27
C ASP A 82 -44.58 16.00 17.34
N ALA A 83 -45.01 15.14 16.43
CA ALA A 83 -46.04 15.46 15.46
C ALA A 83 -47.40 15.82 16.11
N ALA A 84 -47.73 15.27 17.28
CA ALA A 84 -48.97 15.59 17.98
C ALA A 84 -48.89 16.98 18.63
N ARG A 85 -47.76 17.31 19.27
CA ARG A 85 -47.55 18.63 19.90
C ARG A 85 -47.43 19.76 18.88
N LEU A 86 -46.78 19.51 17.75
CA LEU A 86 -46.73 20.45 16.63
C LEU A 86 -48.14 20.77 16.11
N ARG A 87 -48.97 19.75 15.89
CA ARG A 87 -50.37 19.93 15.46
C ARG A 87 -51.21 20.68 16.49
N ALA A 88 -51.09 20.35 17.77
CA ALA A 88 -51.81 21.04 18.85
C ALA A 88 -51.50 22.56 18.89
N ASN A 89 -50.29 22.94 18.49
CA ASN A 89 -49.85 24.33 18.43
C ASN A 89 -50.00 24.98 17.04
N ASN A 90 -50.62 24.32 16.06
CA ASN A 90 -50.69 24.78 14.67
C ASN A 90 -49.32 25.16 14.06
N LEU A 91 -48.31 24.35 14.38
CA LEU A 91 -46.94 24.51 13.88
C LEU A 91 -46.58 23.37 12.93
N THR A 92 -45.77 23.69 11.93
CA THR A 92 -45.21 22.72 10.99
C THR A 92 -43.75 22.40 11.32
N VAL A 93 -43.23 21.28 10.81
CA VAL A 93 -41.79 20.97 10.90
C VAL A 93 -40.95 22.06 10.23
N THR A 94 -41.47 22.69 9.18
CA THR A 94 -40.83 23.81 8.48
C THR A 94 -40.73 25.05 9.37
N ASP A 95 -41.74 25.33 10.20
CA ASP A 95 -41.70 26.45 11.15
C ASP A 95 -40.64 26.23 12.22
N LEU A 96 -40.54 25.01 12.76
CA LEU A 96 -39.47 24.62 13.68
C LEU A 96 -38.08 24.79 13.03
N ALA A 97 -37.88 24.25 11.83
CA ALA A 97 -36.62 24.36 11.11
C ALA A 97 -36.22 25.82 10.85
N ARG A 98 -37.18 26.67 10.45
CA ARG A 98 -36.96 28.11 10.23
C ARG A 98 -36.59 28.84 11.53
N ALA A 99 -37.27 28.53 12.63
CA ALA A 99 -36.98 29.12 13.94
C ALA A 99 -35.55 28.79 14.40
N LEU A 100 -35.14 27.52 14.26
CA LEU A 100 -33.78 27.06 14.57
C LEU A 100 -32.74 27.77 13.69
N GLN A 101 -32.98 27.91 12.39
CA GLN A 101 -32.07 28.60 11.48
C GLN A 101 -31.95 30.09 11.77
N ALA A 102 -33.06 30.74 12.13
CA ALA A 102 -33.11 32.19 12.38
C ALA A 102 -32.57 32.61 13.76
N GLN A 103 -32.55 31.70 14.73
CA GLN A 103 -32.08 31.98 16.09
C GLN A 103 -30.75 31.34 16.45
N ASN A 104 -30.13 30.56 15.55
CA ASN A 104 -28.82 29.95 15.77
C ASN A 104 -27.76 30.46 14.77
N LEU A 105 -27.65 31.79 14.63
CA LEU A 105 -26.65 32.43 13.79
C LEU A 105 -25.95 33.60 14.49
N ASP A 106 -24.66 33.77 14.21
CA ASP A 106 -23.90 34.94 14.62
C ASP A 106 -23.91 35.97 13.48
N VAL A 107 -24.49 37.15 13.70
CA VAL A 107 -24.54 38.23 12.71
C VAL A 107 -23.47 39.28 13.06
N PRO A 108 -22.63 39.71 12.11
CA PRO A 108 -21.75 40.85 12.34
C PRO A 108 -22.61 42.12 12.49
N GLY A 109 -22.50 42.81 13.63
CA GLY A 109 -23.24 44.04 13.91
C GLY A 109 -22.55 45.31 13.40
N GLY A 110 -21.40 45.18 12.73
CA GLY A 110 -20.65 46.30 12.18
C GLY A 110 -19.58 46.83 13.14
N ARG A 111 -19.26 48.13 13.01
CA ARG A 111 -18.28 48.83 13.84
C ARG A 111 -18.95 50.03 14.50
N VAL A 112 -18.56 50.30 15.75
CA VAL A 112 -19.00 51.46 16.53
C VAL A 112 -17.77 52.31 16.79
N GLU A 113 -17.79 53.55 16.31
CA GLU A 113 -16.72 54.52 16.53
C GLU A 113 -17.03 55.35 17.77
N LEU A 114 -16.15 55.30 18.77
CA LEU A 114 -16.20 56.05 20.02
C LEU A 114 -14.95 56.93 20.10
N GLY A 115 -14.98 58.08 19.44
CA GLY A 115 -13.87 59.04 19.43
C GLY A 115 -12.58 58.40 18.89
N PRO A 116 -11.53 58.19 19.72
CA PRO A 116 -10.29 57.55 19.28
C PRO A 116 -10.36 56.02 19.13
N GLU A 117 -11.42 55.35 19.62
CA GLU A 117 -11.55 53.89 19.58
C GLU A 117 -12.59 53.40 18.57
N THR A 118 -12.30 52.31 17.87
CA THR A 118 -13.27 51.61 17.02
C THR A 118 -13.53 50.23 17.60
N LEU A 119 -14.75 50.01 18.08
CA LEU A 119 -15.20 48.72 18.62
C LEU A 119 -15.92 47.93 17.54
N THR A 120 -15.66 46.62 17.45
CA THR A 120 -16.43 45.74 16.56
C THR A 120 -17.66 45.23 17.30
N LEU A 121 -18.84 45.56 16.78
CA LEU A 121 -20.11 45.07 17.32
C LEU A 121 -20.41 43.69 16.72
N ARG A 122 -20.55 42.68 17.57
CA ARG A 122 -20.95 41.33 17.16
C ARG A 122 -22.14 40.88 17.99
N THR A 123 -23.22 40.46 17.34
CA THR A 123 -24.33 39.82 18.05
C THR A 123 -23.99 38.35 18.26
N GLN A 124 -24.11 37.88 19.51
CA GLN A 124 -23.87 36.49 19.86
C GLN A 124 -25.21 35.76 19.83
N GLY A 125 -25.60 35.27 18.65
CA GLY A 125 -26.88 34.59 18.45
C GLY A 125 -26.77 33.07 18.48
N ARG A 126 -25.56 32.49 18.41
CA ARG A 126 -25.38 31.04 18.46
C ARG A 126 -25.71 30.46 19.84
N VAL A 127 -26.55 29.44 19.86
CA VAL A 127 -26.88 28.66 21.06
C VAL A 127 -25.69 27.79 21.47
N ARG A 128 -25.30 27.85 22.75
CA ARG A 128 -24.11 27.17 23.28
C ARG A 128 -24.38 25.90 24.07
N SER A 129 -25.59 25.74 24.59
CA SER A 129 -26.00 24.61 25.42
C SER A 129 -27.18 23.87 24.81
N VAL A 130 -27.37 22.62 25.24
CA VAL A 130 -28.46 21.76 24.77
C VAL A 130 -29.80 22.33 25.25
N GLU A 131 -29.83 22.83 26.49
CA GLU A 131 -30.99 23.47 27.10
C GLU A 131 -31.40 24.74 26.35
N GLY A 132 -30.42 25.52 25.88
CA GLY A 132 -30.68 26.73 25.10
C GLY A 132 -31.37 26.47 23.76
N PHE A 133 -31.26 25.26 23.19
CA PHE A 133 -32.03 24.90 22.00
C PHE A 133 -33.51 24.67 22.33
N GLY A 134 -33.82 24.24 23.55
CA GLY A 134 -35.18 24.11 24.06
C GLY A 134 -35.87 25.46 24.23
N ASP A 135 -35.11 26.52 24.54
CA ASP A 135 -35.62 27.88 24.79
C ASP A 135 -35.93 28.69 23.53
N ILE A 136 -35.55 28.20 22.35
CA ILE A 136 -35.80 28.87 21.07
C ILE A 136 -37.31 29.04 20.88
N VAL A 137 -37.74 30.26 20.58
CA VAL A 137 -39.16 30.59 20.39
C VAL A 137 -39.56 30.35 18.94
N ILE A 138 -40.51 29.45 18.69
CA ILE A 138 -40.95 29.15 17.32
C ILE A 138 -41.99 30.17 16.86
N ARG A 139 -42.95 30.48 17.73
CA ARG A 139 -44.03 31.42 17.47
C ARG A 139 -44.55 31.98 18.80
N ASP A 140 -44.93 33.24 18.80
CA ASP A 140 -45.67 33.86 19.90
C ASP A 140 -47.16 33.88 19.55
N ARG A 141 -48.02 33.40 20.46
CA ARG A 141 -49.47 33.46 20.34
C ARG A 141 -50.04 34.22 21.53
N SER A 142 -50.50 35.44 21.30
CA SER A 142 -51.18 36.26 22.30
C SER A 142 -50.38 36.42 23.61
N GLY A 143 -49.06 36.62 23.51
CA GLY A 143 -48.16 36.82 24.65
C GLY A 143 -47.65 35.52 25.29
N HIS A 144 -47.97 34.36 24.71
CA HIS A 144 -47.46 33.06 25.13
C HIS A 144 -46.48 32.53 24.07
N PRO A 145 -45.16 32.61 24.32
CA PRO A 145 -44.17 32.09 23.39
C PRO A 145 -44.17 30.55 23.43
N VAL A 146 -44.42 29.93 22.27
CA VAL A 146 -44.27 28.48 22.08
C VAL A 146 -42.81 28.19 21.78
N ARG A 147 -42.16 27.43 22.67
CA ARG A 147 -40.74 27.09 22.59
C ARG A 147 -40.51 25.75 21.88
N VAL A 148 -39.27 25.48 21.50
CA VAL A 148 -38.87 24.17 20.97
C VAL A 148 -39.14 23.06 21.98
N ALA A 149 -38.87 23.28 23.27
CA ALA A 149 -39.15 22.29 24.31
C ALA A 149 -40.64 21.91 24.42
N ASP A 150 -41.55 22.79 24.01
CA ASP A 150 -43.00 22.52 24.04
C ASP A 150 -43.43 21.56 22.93
N VAL A 151 -42.67 21.46 21.83
CA VAL A 151 -43.05 20.70 20.63
C VAL A 151 -42.03 19.66 20.17
N ALA A 152 -40.86 19.62 20.79
CA ALA A 152 -39.78 18.69 20.46
C ALA A 152 -38.98 18.29 21.70
N THR A 153 -38.37 17.11 21.65
CA THR A 153 -37.39 16.67 22.65
C THR A 153 -36.00 17.02 22.14
N VAL A 154 -35.22 17.71 22.97
CA VAL A 154 -33.84 18.12 22.65
C VAL A 154 -32.89 17.25 23.46
N GLU A 155 -32.07 16.45 22.78
CA GLU A 155 -31.13 15.52 23.40
C GLU A 155 -29.69 15.78 22.95
N ASP A 156 -28.76 15.61 23.89
CA ASP A 156 -27.33 15.56 23.59
C ASP A 156 -26.93 14.19 23.04
N GLY A 157 -27.17 14.02 21.74
CA GLY A 157 -27.02 12.75 21.05
C GLY A 157 -25.69 12.60 20.31
N MET A 158 -25.74 11.66 19.37
CA MET A 158 -24.68 11.43 18.38
C MET A 158 -25.30 11.51 17.00
N ALA A 159 -24.47 11.80 16.01
CA ALA A 159 -24.87 11.67 14.62
C ALA A 159 -25.25 10.22 14.28
N ASP A 160 -25.95 10.08 13.14
CA ASP A 160 -26.28 8.80 12.55
C ASP A 160 -25.01 7.99 12.28
N VAL A 161 -25.14 6.67 12.42
CA VAL A 161 -24.00 5.76 12.25
C VAL A 161 -23.66 5.67 10.76
N ALA A 162 -22.54 6.28 10.37
CA ALA A 162 -22.02 6.19 9.00
C ALA A 162 -21.15 4.94 8.80
N SER A 163 -20.29 4.65 9.78
CA SER A 163 -19.42 3.47 9.83
C SER A 163 -19.21 3.04 11.27
N VAL A 164 -18.75 1.80 11.45
CA VAL A 164 -18.43 1.22 12.75
C VAL A 164 -17.06 0.60 12.69
N ALA A 165 -16.29 0.71 13.78
CA ALA A 165 -15.08 -0.06 13.96
C ALA A 165 -14.99 -0.66 15.39
N ARG A 166 -14.41 -1.86 15.47
CA ARG A 166 -14.16 -2.56 16.74
C ARG A 166 -12.82 -3.28 16.70
N LEU A 167 -12.02 -3.09 17.74
CA LEU A 167 -10.75 -3.79 17.95
C LEU A 167 -10.97 -4.85 19.03
N ASP A 168 -10.79 -6.12 18.68
CA ASP A 168 -11.00 -7.26 19.59
C ASP A 168 -12.38 -7.28 20.27
N GLY A 169 -13.39 -6.74 19.58
CA GLY A 169 -14.77 -6.59 20.08
C GLY A 169 -15.04 -5.31 20.89
N VAL A 170 -13.99 -4.55 21.25
CA VAL A 170 -14.11 -3.26 21.95
C VAL A 170 -14.38 -2.14 20.93
N PRO A 171 -15.30 -1.19 21.22
CA PRO A 171 -15.52 -0.02 20.37
C PRO A 171 -14.22 0.73 20.06
N ALA A 172 -14.00 1.05 18.79
CA ALA A 172 -12.79 1.71 18.33
C ALA A 172 -13.06 2.73 17.22
N VAL A 173 -12.12 3.65 17.05
CA VAL A 173 -12.05 4.59 15.94
C VAL A 173 -10.75 4.33 15.20
N VAL A 174 -10.86 4.06 13.89
CA VAL A 174 -9.71 3.81 13.02
C VAL A 174 -9.32 5.11 12.35
N MET A 175 -8.03 5.41 12.36
CA MET A 175 -7.45 6.63 11.83
C MET A 175 -6.35 6.31 10.83
N PRO A 176 -6.68 6.06 9.54
CA PRO A 176 -5.70 5.92 8.49
C PRO A 176 -5.09 7.30 8.16
N ILE A 177 -3.76 7.36 8.13
CA ILE A 177 -3.00 8.60 7.93
C ILE A 177 -2.29 8.54 6.59
N ARG A 178 -2.55 9.54 5.75
CA ARG A 178 -1.88 9.73 4.46
C ARG A 178 -0.80 10.79 4.61
N ARG A 179 0.36 10.55 3.99
CA ARG A 179 1.42 11.55 3.87
C ARG A 179 1.10 12.58 2.79
N GLN A 180 1.73 13.74 2.87
CA GLN A 180 1.74 14.71 1.77
C GLN A 180 2.59 14.15 0.61
N SER A 181 2.16 14.43 -0.62
CA SER A 181 2.93 14.05 -1.82
C SER A 181 4.36 14.61 -1.77
N GLY A 182 5.35 13.80 -2.13
CA GLY A 182 6.76 14.19 -2.12
C GLY A 182 7.49 14.12 -0.77
N THR A 183 6.80 13.74 0.32
CA THR A 183 7.44 13.56 1.64
C THR A 183 7.90 12.12 1.87
N ASN A 184 8.89 11.93 2.75
CA ASN A 184 9.41 10.62 3.11
C ASN A 184 8.47 9.90 4.09
N ALA A 185 7.99 8.71 3.70
CA ALA A 185 7.06 7.94 4.52
C ALA A 185 7.65 7.53 5.88
N VAL A 186 8.92 7.12 5.92
CA VAL A 186 9.59 6.66 7.16
C VAL A 186 9.73 7.83 8.14
N GLU A 187 10.19 8.97 7.66
CA GLU A 187 10.37 10.16 8.50
C GLU A 187 9.05 10.66 9.07
N VAL A 188 7.99 10.71 8.25
CA VAL A 188 6.65 11.11 8.71
C VAL A 188 6.11 10.13 9.75
N VAL A 189 6.28 8.82 9.55
CA VAL A 189 5.87 7.81 10.55
C VAL A 189 6.64 7.97 11.85
N ASP A 190 7.96 8.18 11.80
CA ASP A 190 8.78 8.36 13.00
C ASP A 190 8.37 9.63 13.77
N ARG A 191 8.05 10.73 13.07
CA ARG A 191 7.49 11.94 13.69
C ARG A 191 6.11 11.72 14.30
N ILE A 192 5.23 10.95 13.65
CA ILE A 192 3.91 10.57 14.19
C ILE A 192 4.08 9.75 15.47
N LYS A 193 4.97 8.75 15.48
CA LYS A 193 5.28 7.94 16.67
C LYS A 193 5.84 8.79 17.80
N GLY A 194 6.79 9.67 17.49
CA GLY A 194 7.32 10.63 18.47
C GLY A 194 6.23 11.50 19.08
N ARG A 195 5.31 12.05 18.27
CA ARG A 195 4.17 12.82 18.77
C ARG A 195 3.21 11.97 19.61
N LEU A 196 2.99 10.71 19.26
CA LEU A 196 2.18 9.79 20.07
C LEU A 196 2.82 9.53 21.43
N ASP A 197 4.14 9.37 21.49
CA ASP A 197 4.88 9.16 22.74
C ASP A 197 4.89 10.43 23.60
N GLU A 198 5.01 11.62 22.99
CA GLU A 198 4.80 12.91 23.68
C GLU A 198 3.39 13.01 24.30
N LEU A 199 2.35 12.61 23.55
CA LEU A 199 0.97 12.64 24.06
C LEU A 199 0.76 11.65 25.22
N ARG A 200 1.39 10.47 25.15
CA ARG A 200 1.38 9.47 26.23
C ARG A 200 2.12 10.01 27.46
N ALA A 201 3.30 10.58 27.30
CA ALA A 201 4.11 11.13 28.39
C ALA A 201 3.48 12.37 29.03
N GLY A 202 2.87 13.24 28.23
CA GLY A 202 2.20 14.46 28.69
C GLY A 202 0.84 14.25 29.35
N GLY A 203 0.38 12.99 29.49
CA GLY A 203 -0.92 12.67 30.09
C GLY A 203 -2.12 13.15 29.27
N ALA A 204 -1.92 13.46 27.98
CA ALA A 204 -2.99 13.89 27.10
C ALA A 204 -3.91 12.74 26.68
N VAL A 205 -3.44 11.49 26.81
CA VAL A 205 -4.24 10.27 26.60
C VAL A 205 -5.07 10.00 27.87
N PRO A 206 -6.41 10.07 27.80
CA PRO A 206 -7.24 9.83 28.98
C PRO A 206 -7.11 8.39 29.48
N PRO A 207 -7.29 8.12 30.79
CA PRO A 207 -7.15 6.78 31.35
C PRO A 207 -8.16 5.79 30.72
N GLY A 208 -7.65 4.63 30.30
CA GLY A 208 -8.43 3.59 29.64
C GLY A 208 -8.55 3.72 28.11
N PHE A 209 -7.91 4.72 27.51
CA PHE A 209 -7.76 4.80 26.06
C PHE A 209 -6.46 4.09 25.63
N GLU A 210 -6.59 3.15 24.70
CA GLU A 210 -5.46 2.50 24.04
C GLU A 210 -5.35 3.02 22.61
N ILE A 211 -4.16 3.51 22.25
CA ILE A 211 -3.81 3.87 20.87
C ILE A 211 -2.84 2.81 20.35
N ARG A 212 -3.31 1.98 19.43
CA ARG A 212 -2.55 0.90 18.80
C ARG A 212 -2.23 1.24 17.34
N VAL A 213 -1.02 0.91 16.89
CA VAL A 213 -0.66 0.98 15.47
C VAL A 213 -1.02 -0.35 14.83
N VAL A 214 -1.95 -0.36 13.88
CA VAL A 214 -2.41 -1.58 13.21
C VAL A 214 -1.68 -1.83 11.89
N ARG A 215 -1.35 -0.76 11.16
CA ARG A 215 -0.54 -0.85 9.93
C ARG A 215 0.55 0.18 9.96
N ASP A 216 1.76 -0.22 9.60
CA ASP A 216 2.94 0.65 9.57
C ASP A 216 3.83 0.30 8.37
N GLN A 217 3.81 1.16 7.36
CA GLN A 217 4.61 0.97 6.15
C GLN A 217 6.11 1.19 6.42
N SER A 218 6.48 1.94 7.47
CA SER A 218 7.89 2.23 7.77
C SER A 218 8.69 0.98 8.16
N ILE A 219 8.04 0.00 8.81
CA ILE A 219 8.67 -1.27 9.19
C ILE A 219 9.17 -2.00 7.95
N PHE A 220 8.31 -2.13 6.93
CA PHE A 220 8.65 -2.77 5.68
C PHE A 220 9.76 -2.02 4.93
N ILE A 221 9.71 -0.68 4.89
CA ILE A 221 10.74 0.13 4.23
C ILE A 221 12.09 -0.01 4.95
N LYS A 222 12.12 0.09 6.29
CA LYS A 222 13.35 -0.08 7.09
C LYS A 222 13.94 -1.48 6.93
N ALA A 223 13.11 -2.52 6.98
CA ALA A 223 13.54 -3.90 6.74
C ALA A 223 14.08 -4.09 5.32
N SER A 224 13.46 -3.47 4.32
CA SER A 224 13.92 -3.52 2.93
C SER A 224 15.29 -2.84 2.75
N ILE A 225 15.51 -1.69 3.39
CA ILE A 225 16.80 -0.98 3.38
C ILE A 225 17.88 -1.84 4.05
N ALA A 226 17.59 -2.36 5.25
CA ALA A 226 18.51 -3.24 5.97
C ALA A 226 18.86 -4.49 5.15
N SER A 227 17.88 -5.08 4.47
CA SER A 227 18.11 -6.23 3.59
C SER A 227 19.00 -5.88 2.41
N VAL A 228 18.83 -4.73 1.76
CA VAL A 228 19.73 -4.33 0.68
C VAL A 228 21.13 -4.03 1.20
N GLU A 229 21.27 -3.37 2.35
CA GLU A 229 22.57 -3.17 3.00
C GLU A 229 23.27 -4.52 3.25
N GLU A 230 22.57 -5.48 3.83
CA GLU A 230 23.06 -6.83 4.07
C GLU A 230 23.49 -7.53 2.77
N HIS A 231 22.63 -7.54 1.74
CA HIS A 231 22.95 -8.16 0.45
C HIS A 231 24.13 -7.48 -0.26
N LEU A 232 24.30 -6.16 -0.11
CA LEU A 232 25.45 -5.44 -0.67
C LEU A 232 26.74 -5.85 0.02
N ILE A 233 26.73 -5.96 1.34
CA ILE A 233 27.89 -6.38 2.13
C ILE A 233 28.24 -7.84 1.83
N LEU A 234 27.25 -8.75 1.93
CA LEU A 234 27.44 -10.17 1.64
C LEU A 234 27.84 -10.42 0.19
N GLY A 235 27.18 -9.76 -0.76
CA GLY A 235 27.50 -9.86 -2.19
C GLY A 235 28.92 -9.38 -2.49
N SER A 236 29.34 -8.26 -1.92
CA SER A 236 30.71 -7.74 -2.06
C SER A 236 31.74 -8.67 -1.40
N LEU A 237 31.44 -9.22 -0.22
CA LEU A 237 32.31 -10.16 0.49
C LEU A 237 32.46 -11.49 -0.27
N LEU A 238 31.35 -12.06 -0.76
CA LEU A 238 31.36 -13.29 -1.54
C LEU A 238 32.06 -13.10 -2.87
N ALA A 239 31.82 -11.99 -3.58
CA ALA A 239 32.54 -11.65 -4.80
C ALA A 239 34.05 -11.50 -4.54
N ALA A 240 34.42 -10.79 -3.48
CA ALA A 240 35.80 -10.66 -3.04
C ALA A 240 36.43 -12.04 -2.72
N LEU A 241 35.71 -12.92 -2.04
CA LEU A 241 36.16 -14.28 -1.75
C LEU A 241 36.36 -15.10 -3.02
N VAL A 242 35.43 -15.03 -3.98
CA VAL A 242 35.58 -15.70 -5.29
C VAL A 242 36.81 -15.17 -6.02
N VAL A 243 36.98 -13.86 -6.13
CA VAL A 243 38.18 -13.25 -6.74
C VAL A 243 39.45 -13.67 -6.01
N LEU A 244 39.42 -13.76 -4.67
CA LEU A 244 40.56 -14.23 -3.87
C LEU A 244 40.91 -15.68 -4.17
N VAL A 245 39.93 -16.57 -4.30
CA VAL A 245 40.13 -17.98 -4.62
C VAL A 245 40.71 -18.15 -6.03
N PHE A 246 40.26 -17.34 -6.99
CA PHE A 246 40.74 -17.42 -8.38
C PHE A 246 42.12 -16.78 -8.60
N LEU A 247 42.37 -15.61 -8.01
CA LEU A 247 43.59 -14.82 -8.25
C LEU A 247 44.65 -14.95 -7.15
N TRP A 248 44.31 -15.52 -5.99
CA TRP A 248 45.16 -15.64 -4.79
C TRP A 248 45.87 -14.33 -4.39
N ASN A 249 45.27 -13.19 -4.72
CA ASN A 249 45.87 -11.87 -4.51
C ASN A 249 44.91 -10.92 -3.80
N LEU A 250 45.20 -10.65 -2.53
CA LEU A 250 44.44 -9.75 -1.67
C LEU A 250 44.23 -8.35 -2.26
N ARG A 251 45.13 -7.88 -3.12
CA ARG A 251 45.01 -6.55 -3.76
C ARG A 251 43.98 -6.56 -4.86
N SER A 252 44.00 -7.58 -5.73
CA SER A 252 42.97 -7.77 -6.75
C SER A 252 41.60 -7.91 -6.09
N THR A 253 41.52 -8.70 -5.02
CA THR A 253 40.32 -8.83 -4.19
C THR A 253 39.83 -7.50 -3.63
N ALA A 254 40.72 -6.66 -3.09
CA ALA A 254 40.36 -5.34 -2.56
C ALA A 254 39.83 -4.39 -3.65
N ILE A 255 40.35 -4.47 -4.88
CA ILE A 255 39.85 -3.68 -6.01
C ILE A 255 38.42 -4.07 -6.34
N ALA A 256 38.14 -5.37 -6.45
CA ALA A 256 36.78 -5.88 -6.69
C ALA A 256 35.82 -5.49 -5.55
N ALA A 257 36.25 -5.63 -4.29
CA ALA A 257 35.46 -5.27 -3.12
C ALA A 257 35.07 -3.78 -3.05
N VAL A 258 35.87 -2.88 -3.63
CA VAL A 258 35.57 -1.44 -3.69
C VAL A 258 34.74 -1.07 -4.92
N ALA A 259 34.96 -1.76 -6.05
CA ALA A 259 34.24 -1.46 -7.29
C ALA A 259 32.73 -1.69 -7.16
N ILE A 260 32.31 -2.78 -6.49
CA ILE A 260 30.90 -3.19 -6.40
C ILE A 260 30.06 -2.16 -5.62
N PRO A 261 30.41 -1.76 -4.37
CA PRO A 261 29.65 -0.74 -3.67
C PRO A 261 29.66 0.61 -4.39
N THR A 262 30.78 0.97 -5.03
CA THR A 262 30.90 2.25 -5.76
C THR A 262 29.91 2.32 -6.93
N SER A 263 29.76 1.24 -7.71
CA SER A 263 28.79 1.17 -8.80
C SER A 263 27.36 1.32 -8.30
N ILE A 264 27.02 0.71 -7.17
CA ILE A 264 25.66 0.75 -6.63
C ILE A 264 25.35 2.11 -6.01
N VAL A 265 26.30 2.70 -5.28
CA VAL A 265 26.17 4.06 -4.76
C VAL A 265 26.00 5.07 -5.89
N ALA A 266 26.77 4.95 -6.98
CA ALA A 266 26.60 5.80 -8.15
C ALA A 266 25.24 5.59 -8.84
N THR A 267 24.69 4.37 -8.81
CA THR A 267 23.35 4.08 -9.34
C THR A 267 22.25 4.82 -8.58
N PHE A 268 22.37 4.98 -7.25
CA PHE A 268 21.42 5.80 -6.47
C PHE A 268 21.35 7.25 -6.97
N GLY A 269 22.44 7.80 -7.50
CA GLY A 269 22.43 9.14 -8.11
C GLY A 269 21.49 9.25 -9.32
N LEU A 270 21.46 8.21 -10.16
CA LEU A 270 20.57 8.16 -11.34
C LEU A 270 19.11 7.87 -10.95
N ILE A 271 18.90 7.01 -9.95
CA ILE A 271 17.57 6.75 -9.37
C ILE A 271 16.98 8.06 -8.81
N TRP A 272 17.80 8.82 -8.08
CA TRP A 272 17.42 10.12 -7.54
C TRP A 272 17.12 11.14 -8.65
N TYR A 273 17.93 11.18 -9.70
CA TYR A 273 17.72 12.08 -10.84
C TYR A 273 16.39 11.81 -11.57
N GLU A 274 16.00 10.55 -11.75
CA GLU A 274 14.71 10.16 -12.36
C GLU A 274 13.51 10.36 -11.38
N GLY A 275 13.78 10.68 -10.11
CA GLY A 275 12.76 10.89 -9.08
C GLY A 275 12.13 9.59 -8.58
N PHE A 276 12.82 8.46 -8.71
CA PHE A 276 12.34 7.19 -8.18
C PHE A 276 12.54 7.11 -6.66
N THR A 277 11.57 6.52 -5.99
CA THR A 277 11.66 6.18 -4.56
C THR A 277 12.28 4.80 -4.39
N LEU A 278 12.90 4.55 -3.23
CA LEU A 278 13.28 3.20 -2.82
C LEU A 278 12.02 2.41 -2.48
N ASN A 279 11.63 1.55 -3.41
CA ASN A 279 10.49 0.66 -3.31
C ASN A 279 10.88 -0.77 -3.72
N MET A 280 9.97 -1.73 -3.52
CA MET A 280 10.19 -3.15 -3.81
C MET A 280 10.79 -3.40 -5.21
N MET A 281 10.31 -2.68 -6.24
CA MET A 281 10.76 -2.87 -7.62
C MET A 281 12.18 -2.35 -7.85
N THR A 282 12.51 -1.16 -7.35
CA THR A 282 13.88 -0.61 -7.43
C THR A 282 14.87 -1.44 -6.62
N MET A 283 14.44 -2.01 -5.49
CA MET A 283 15.30 -2.83 -4.62
C MET A 283 15.56 -4.21 -5.24
N LEU A 284 14.54 -4.82 -5.85
CA LEU A 284 14.70 -6.04 -6.63
C LEU A 284 15.69 -5.84 -7.78
N ALA A 285 15.59 -4.72 -8.50
CA ALA A 285 16.54 -4.35 -9.55
C ALA A 285 17.97 -4.21 -8.99
N LEU A 286 18.16 -3.45 -7.91
CA LEU A 286 19.48 -3.28 -7.31
C LEU A 286 20.08 -4.60 -6.84
N THR A 287 19.28 -5.45 -6.19
CA THR A 287 19.72 -6.77 -5.68
C THR A 287 20.15 -7.70 -6.82
N LEU A 288 19.36 -7.76 -7.91
CA LEU A 288 19.70 -8.54 -9.10
C LEU A 288 20.92 -7.96 -9.82
N SER A 289 21.05 -6.63 -9.84
CA SER A 289 22.16 -5.95 -10.49
C SER A 289 23.51 -6.23 -9.83
N VAL A 290 23.57 -6.55 -8.53
CA VAL A 290 24.83 -6.84 -7.83
C VAL A 290 25.65 -7.89 -8.60
N GLY A 291 25.02 -9.01 -8.98
CA GLY A 291 25.70 -10.07 -9.73
C GLY A 291 26.21 -9.61 -11.09
N ILE A 292 25.41 -8.83 -11.81
CA ILE A 292 25.76 -8.33 -13.14
C ILE A 292 26.91 -7.30 -13.07
N VAL A 293 26.85 -6.42 -12.07
CA VAL A 293 27.85 -5.36 -11.84
C VAL A 293 29.21 -5.94 -11.48
N ILE A 294 29.22 -7.07 -10.76
CA ILE A 294 30.44 -7.78 -10.39
C ILE A 294 31.17 -8.30 -11.63
N ASP A 295 30.45 -8.90 -12.58
CA ASP A 295 31.04 -9.57 -13.74
C ASP A 295 31.90 -8.62 -14.59
N ASP A 296 31.42 -7.42 -14.89
CA ASP A 296 32.16 -6.44 -15.71
C ASP A 296 33.50 -6.07 -15.06
N ALA A 297 33.51 -5.84 -13.74
CA ALA A 297 34.71 -5.45 -13.00
C ALA A 297 35.71 -6.62 -12.90
N ILE A 298 35.22 -7.85 -12.70
CA ILE A 298 36.06 -9.04 -12.63
C ILE A 298 36.73 -9.32 -13.98
N VAL A 299 36.00 -9.28 -15.09
CA VAL A 299 36.55 -9.57 -16.43
C VAL A 299 37.69 -8.59 -16.77
N VAL A 300 37.52 -7.31 -16.44
CA VAL A 300 38.59 -6.32 -16.63
C VAL A 300 39.77 -6.57 -15.71
N LEU A 301 39.53 -6.77 -14.42
CA LEU A 301 40.58 -6.99 -13.45
C LEU A 301 41.41 -8.27 -13.74
N GLU A 302 40.74 -9.37 -14.10
CA GLU A 302 41.38 -10.63 -14.46
C GLU A 302 42.27 -10.44 -15.68
N ASN A 303 41.81 -9.71 -16.70
CA ASN A 303 42.62 -9.48 -17.88
C ASN A 303 43.84 -8.60 -17.58
N ILE A 304 43.70 -7.57 -16.74
CA ILE A 304 44.84 -6.76 -16.27
C ILE A 304 45.85 -7.66 -15.56
N TYR A 305 45.37 -8.54 -14.69
CA TYR A 305 46.20 -9.49 -13.97
C TYR A 305 46.96 -10.43 -14.92
N ARG A 306 46.28 -10.97 -15.93
CA ARG A 306 46.86 -11.82 -16.98
C ARG A 306 48.00 -11.11 -17.73
N PHE A 307 47.86 -9.81 -18.05
CA PHE A 307 48.94 -9.05 -18.68
C PHE A 307 50.15 -8.81 -17.77
N ILE A 308 49.93 -8.68 -16.46
CA ILE A 308 51.01 -8.51 -15.48
C ILE A 308 51.76 -9.83 -15.28
N GLU A 309 51.05 -10.94 -15.08
CA GLU A 309 51.65 -12.25 -14.81
C GLU A 309 52.21 -12.93 -16.06
N GLU A 310 51.40 -13.09 -17.12
CA GLU A 310 51.78 -13.90 -18.29
C GLU A 310 52.62 -13.10 -19.29
N LYS A 311 52.26 -11.83 -19.52
CA LYS A 311 52.95 -10.95 -20.49
C LYS A 311 54.04 -10.09 -19.84
N GLY A 312 54.18 -10.11 -18.52
CA GLY A 312 55.24 -9.41 -17.78
C GLY A 312 55.20 -7.88 -17.88
N ARG A 313 54.07 -7.29 -18.30
CA ARG A 313 53.90 -5.84 -18.49
C ARG A 313 53.88 -5.11 -17.14
N PRO A 314 54.40 -3.87 -17.06
CA PRO A 314 54.24 -3.05 -15.86
C PRO A 314 52.76 -2.69 -15.63
N PRO A 315 52.29 -2.54 -14.38
CA PRO A 315 50.86 -2.41 -14.04
C PRO A 315 50.11 -1.32 -14.83
N MET A 316 50.71 -0.16 -15.04
CA MET A 316 50.09 0.93 -15.82
C MET A 316 49.89 0.55 -17.29
N GLN A 317 50.90 -0.07 -17.93
CA GLN A 317 50.78 -0.51 -19.32
C GLN A 317 49.80 -1.69 -19.44
N ALA A 318 49.86 -2.63 -18.48
CA ALA A 318 48.94 -3.75 -18.41
C ALA A 318 47.49 -3.29 -18.29
N ALA A 319 47.20 -2.29 -17.45
CA ALA A 319 45.86 -1.72 -17.32
C ALA A 319 45.31 -1.17 -18.65
N VAL A 320 46.14 -0.44 -19.40
CA VAL A 320 45.74 0.13 -20.70
C VAL A 320 45.60 -0.93 -21.78
N GLU A 321 46.59 -1.83 -21.93
CA GLU A 321 46.59 -2.86 -22.98
C GLU A 321 45.49 -3.90 -22.73
N ALA A 322 45.31 -4.35 -21.48
CA ALA A 322 44.28 -5.32 -21.14
C ALA A 322 42.88 -4.73 -21.36
N THR A 323 42.61 -3.51 -20.89
CA THR A 323 41.28 -2.89 -21.10
C THR A 323 40.98 -2.70 -22.58
N LYS A 324 41.99 -2.37 -23.41
CA LYS A 324 41.83 -2.29 -24.88
C LYS A 324 41.51 -3.64 -25.54
N GLU A 325 42.06 -4.75 -25.03
CA GLU A 325 41.83 -6.08 -25.61
C GLU A 325 40.37 -6.53 -25.48
N ILE A 326 39.74 -6.26 -24.33
CA ILE A 326 38.38 -6.75 -24.00
C ILE A 326 37.30 -5.65 -24.07
N GLY A 327 37.68 -4.39 -24.27
CA GLY A 327 36.77 -3.26 -24.17
C GLY A 327 35.54 -3.38 -25.07
N LEU A 328 35.70 -3.85 -26.31
CA LEU A 328 34.57 -4.07 -27.22
C LEU A 328 33.63 -5.19 -26.74
N ALA A 329 34.19 -6.27 -26.17
CA ALA A 329 33.40 -7.41 -25.70
C ALA A 329 32.58 -7.06 -24.46
N VAL A 330 33.20 -6.37 -23.49
CA VAL A 330 32.49 -5.89 -22.28
C VAL A 330 31.42 -4.87 -22.68
N LEU A 331 31.74 -3.88 -23.52
CA LEU A 331 30.75 -2.91 -24.01
C LEU A 331 29.56 -3.60 -24.71
N ALA A 332 29.81 -4.58 -25.58
CA ALA A 332 28.75 -5.29 -26.31
C ALA A 332 27.85 -6.11 -25.38
N THR A 333 28.43 -6.80 -24.39
CA THR A 333 27.68 -7.60 -23.42
C THR A 333 26.85 -6.70 -22.49
N THR A 334 27.42 -5.63 -21.97
CA THR A 334 26.69 -4.62 -21.17
C THR A 334 25.53 -4.01 -21.98
N LEU A 335 25.77 -3.56 -23.22
CA LEU A 335 24.70 -2.96 -24.05
C LEU A 335 23.61 -3.97 -24.41
N SER A 336 23.95 -5.25 -24.57
CA SER A 336 22.96 -6.32 -24.74
C SER A 336 22.06 -6.46 -23.51
N LEU A 337 22.61 -6.35 -22.30
CA LEU A 337 21.83 -6.38 -21.05
C LEU A 337 20.93 -5.15 -20.94
N VAL A 338 21.43 -3.98 -21.30
CA VAL A 338 20.60 -2.76 -21.40
C VAL A 338 19.46 -2.97 -22.41
N ALA A 339 19.74 -3.56 -23.58
CA ALA A 339 18.71 -3.85 -24.58
C ALA A 339 17.66 -4.87 -24.11
N ILE A 340 18.00 -5.74 -23.14
CA ILE A 340 17.05 -6.69 -22.52
C ILE A 340 16.18 -5.99 -21.46
N PHE A 341 16.77 -5.16 -20.59
CA PHE A 341 16.04 -4.57 -19.45
C PHE A 341 15.35 -3.23 -19.76
N LEU A 342 15.89 -2.45 -20.68
CA LEU A 342 15.33 -1.14 -21.02
C LEU A 342 13.88 -1.23 -21.55
N PRO A 343 13.51 -2.17 -22.45
CA PRO A 343 12.12 -2.31 -22.91
C PRO A 343 11.12 -2.63 -21.79
N VAL A 344 11.56 -3.32 -20.73
CA VAL A 344 10.72 -3.63 -19.56
C VAL A 344 10.24 -2.34 -18.88
N GLY A 345 11.08 -1.29 -18.89
CA GLY A 345 10.73 0.01 -18.34
C GLY A 345 9.66 0.77 -19.14
N PHE A 346 9.42 0.38 -20.39
CA PHE A 346 8.45 1.00 -21.31
C PHE A 346 7.17 0.17 -21.50
N MET A 347 6.97 -0.88 -20.70
CA MET A 347 5.72 -1.62 -20.69
C MET A 347 4.54 -0.68 -20.41
N GLY A 348 3.40 -0.94 -21.07
CA GLY A 348 2.17 -0.17 -20.86
C GLY A 348 1.35 -0.64 -19.65
N GLY A 349 0.26 0.08 -19.38
CA GLY A 349 -0.74 -0.31 -18.38
C GLY A 349 -0.27 -0.18 -16.93
N MET A 350 -0.98 -0.84 -16.01
CA MET A 350 -0.66 -0.84 -14.59
C MET A 350 0.70 -1.50 -14.32
N VAL A 351 0.96 -2.64 -14.99
CA VAL A 351 2.23 -3.38 -14.92
C VAL A 351 3.41 -2.48 -15.27
N GLY A 352 3.27 -1.73 -16.37
CA GLY A 352 4.24 -0.76 -16.84
C GLY A 352 4.67 0.28 -15.80
N LYS A 353 3.74 0.79 -15.00
CA LYS A 353 4.04 1.78 -13.96
C LYS A 353 4.98 1.22 -12.88
N PHE A 354 4.84 -0.07 -12.54
CA PHE A 354 5.74 -0.74 -11.60
C PHE A 354 7.06 -1.12 -12.26
N MET A 355 6.99 -1.72 -13.45
CA MET A 355 8.15 -2.19 -14.21
C MET A 355 9.04 -1.05 -14.72
N LYS A 356 8.51 0.17 -14.88
CA LYS A 356 9.29 1.38 -15.20
C LYS A 356 10.46 1.53 -14.23
N SER A 357 10.18 1.51 -12.93
CA SER A 357 11.18 1.69 -11.89
C SER A 357 12.20 0.55 -11.85
N PHE A 358 11.78 -0.69 -12.13
CA PHE A 358 12.67 -1.85 -12.21
C PHE A 358 13.61 -1.78 -13.43
N GLY A 359 13.05 -1.66 -14.63
CA GLY A 359 13.81 -1.73 -15.89
C GLY A 359 14.83 -0.60 -16.04
N LEU A 360 14.45 0.63 -15.68
CA LEU A 360 15.36 1.77 -15.70
C LEU A 360 16.45 1.65 -14.63
N THR A 361 16.11 1.19 -13.42
CA THR A 361 17.13 0.98 -12.37
C THR A 361 18.15 -0.08 -12.78
N MET A 362 17.71 -1.19 -13.40
CA MET A 362 18.62 -2.19 -13.98
C MET A 362 19.52 -1.59 -15.06
N ALA A 363 18.94 -0.84 -16.00
CA ALA A 363 19.71 -0.19 -17.06
C ALA A 363 20.74 0.80 -16.49
N PHE A 364 20.37 1.58 -15.48
CA PHE A 364 21.29 2.48 -14.78
C PHE A 364 22.42 1.72 -14.09
N ALA A 365 22.11 0.66 -13.33
CA ALA A 365 23.12 -0.14 -12.64
C ALA A 365 24.14 -0.75 -13.61
N VAL A 366 23.66 -1.30 -14.73
CA VAL A 366 24.48 -1.91 -15.77
C VAL A 366 25.35 -0.87 -16.50
N MET A 367 24.79 0.31 -16.82
CA MET A 367 25.56 1.40 -17.45
C MET A 367 26.62 1.97 -16.50
N VAL A 368 26.29 2.11 -15.22
CA VAL A 368 27.22 2.57 -14.18
C VAL A 368 28.32 1.53 -13.94
N SER A 369 27.98 0.23 -13.94
CA SER A 369 28.95 -0.87 -13.87
C SER A 369 30.02 -0.76 -14.96
N LEU A 370 29.59 -0.59 -16.21
CA LEU A 370 30.51 -0.42 -17.34
C LEU A 370 31.41 0.81 -17.15
N LEU A 371 30.84 1.94 -16.70
CA LEU A 371 31.61 3.14 -16.41
C LEU A 371 32.68 2.86 -15.34
N VAL A 372 32.31 2.23 -14.23
CA VAL A 372 33.24 1.87 -13.14
C VAL A 372 34.30 0.88 -13.61
N SER A 373 33.91 -0.13 -14.39
CA SER A 373 34.80 -1.16 -14.93
C SER A 373 35.86 -0.59 -15.90
N PHE A 374 35.56 0.47 -16.65
CA PHE A 374 36.52 1.12 -17.56
C PHE A 374 37.27 2.31 -16.95
N THR A 375 36.89 2.77 -15.75
CA THR A 375 37.50 3.94 -15.11
C THR A 375 38.20 3.59 -13.81
N LEU A 376 37.42 3.19 -12.80
CA LEU A 376 37.91 2.91 -11.46
C LEU A 376 38.75 1.63 -11.41
N THR A 377 38.27 0.55 -12.02
CA THR A 377 38.97 -0.76 -11.99
C THR A 377 40.36 -0.70 -12.63
N PRO A 378 40.56 -0.09 -13.83
CA PRO A 378 41.88 0.01 -14.44
C PRO A 378 42.78 1.01 -13.69
N MET A 379 42.22 2.08 -13.14
CA MET A 379 42.98 3.06 -12.33
C MET A 379 43.53 2.43 -11.05
N LEU A 380 42.68 1.69 -10.33
CA LEU A 380 43.10 0.96 -9.13
C LEU A 380 44.05 -0.18 -9.50
N GLY A 381 43.78 -0.92 -10.58
CA GLY A 381 44.67 -1.96 -11.11
C GLY A 381 46.07 -1.43 -11.41
N ALA A 382 46.18 -0.29 -12.09
CA ALA A 382 47.45 0.34 -12.43
C ALA A 382 48.26 0.80 -11.21
N ARG A 383 47.60 1.17 -10.10
CA ARG A 383 48.27 1.71 -8.89
C ARG A 383 48.51 0.66 -7.80
N TRP A 384 47.59 -0.26 -7.58
CA TRP A 384 47.64 -1.19 -6.46
C TRP A 384 48.27 -2.53 -6.83
N LEU A 385 48.11 -2.99 -8.07
CA LEU A 385 48.77 -4.22 -8.54
C LEU A 385 50.27 -3.96 -8.68
N ARG A 386 51.08 -4.90 -8.18
CA ARG A 386 52.53 -4.87 -8.33
C ARG A 386 52.95 -6.02 -9.22
N LYS A 387 53.97 -5.76 -10.04
CA LYS A 387 54.71 -6.82 -10.72
C LYS A 387 55.42 -7.67 -9.66
N THR A 388 55.08 -8.95 -9.58
CA THR A 388 55.84 -9.92 -8.79
C THR A 388 57.26 -9.96 -9.38
N ALA A 389 58.24 -9.50 -8.63
CA ALA A 389 59.63 -9.46 -9.04
C ALA A 389 60.23 -10.86 -9.02
N ASN A 390 59.95 -11.68 -10.03
CA ASN A 390 60.72 -12.89 -10.31
C ASN A 390 61.61 -12.66 -11.54
N GLY A 391 62.61 -11.81 -11.34
CA GLY A 391 63.84 -11.83 -12.11
C GLY A 391 64.96 -12.30 -11.19
N ASN A 392 65.18 -13.62 -11.11
CA ASN A 392 66.51 -14.26 -11.02
C ASN A 392 66.38 -15.79 -10.78
N GLY A 393 66.77 -16.57 -11.79
CA GLY A 393 67.76 -17.62 -11.54
C GLY A 393 67.37 -19.08 -11.30
N ASN A 394 66.10 -19.51 -11.21
CA ASN A 394 65.84 -20.96 -11.14
C ASN A 394 64.52 -21.42 -11.75
N ARG A 395 64.60 -22.31 -12.74
CA ARG A 395 63.48 -22.91 -13.52
C ARG A 395 62.69 -23.96 -12.71
N GLY A 396 62.37 -23.70 -11.44
CA GLY A 396 61.98 -24.76 -10.49
C GLY A 396 60.66 -24.65 -9.73
N SER A 397 59.87 -23.55 -9.80
CA SER A 397 58.58 -23.51 -9.09
C SER A 397 57.58 -22.57 -9.75
N GLY A 398 56.78 -23.13 -10.66
CA GLY A 398 55.65 -22.46 -11.29
C GLY A 398 54.59 -22.09 -10.26
N HIS A 399 54.49 -20.80 -9.96
CA HIS A 399 53.33 -20.20 -9.29
C HIS A 399 52.64 -19.27 -10.29
N GLY A 400 52.24 -19.80 -11.45
CA GLY A 400 51.17 -19.21 -12.25
C GLY A 400 49.87 -19.81 -11.76
N SER A 401 48.79 -19.02 -11.65
CA SER A 401 47.46 -19.47 -11.17
C SER A 401 46.95 -20.75 -11.88
N ARG A 402 47.37 -20.97 -13.12
CA ARG A 402 47.10 -22.17 -13.95
C ARG A 402 47.82 -23.45 -13.52
N ASP A 403 48.89 -23.38 -12.71
CA ASP A 403 49.66 -24.54 -12.25
C ASP A 403 49.26 -24.98 -10.82
N SER A 404 48.19 -24.39 -10.26
CA SER A 404 47.65 -24.86 -8.99
C SER A 404 47.13 -26.30 -9.11
N ARG A 405 47.33 -27.10 -8.06
CA ARG A 405 46.87 -28.51 -7.99
C ARG A 405 45.35 -28.66 -8.18
N PHE A 406 44.60 -27.56 -8.06
CA PHE A 406 43.14 -27.52 -8.14
C PHE A 406 42.63 -27.21 -9.57
N PHE A 407 43.22 -26.24 -10.28
CA PHE A 407 42.74 -25.84 -11.62
C PHE A 407 43.15 -26.83 -12.73
N ARG A 408 44.32 -27.46 -12.61
CA ARG A 408 44.85 -28.40 -13.60
C ARG A 408 43.94 -29.61 -13.92
N PRO A 409 43.29 -30.30 -12.96
CA PRO A 409 42.35 -31.37 -13.26
C PRO A 409 41.04 -30.86 -13.90
N ILE A 410 40.59 -29.64 -13.54
CA ILE A 410 39.39 -29.02 -14.13
C ILE A 410 39.64 -28.70 -15.60
N ASP A 411 40.77 -28.05 -15.90
CA ASP A 411 41.16 -27.67 -17.26
C ASP A 411 41.32 -28.89 -18.18
N ARG A 412 41.96 -29.96 -17.69
CA ARG A 412 42.09 -31.22 -18.44
C ARG A 412 40.73 -31.86 -18.75
N ARG A 413 39.82 -31.91 -17.78
CA ARG A 413 38.47 -32.46 -17.97
C ARG A 413 37.66 -31.62 -18.94
N TYR A 414 37.66 -30.30 -18.75
CA TYR A 414 36.99 -29.36 -19.66
C TYR A 414 37.52 -29.50 -21.08
N THR A 415 38.84 -29.55 -21.27
CA THR A 415 39.47 -29.71 -22.59
C THR A 415 39.13 -31.05 -23.24
N ALA A 416 39.03 -32.13 -22.46
CA ALA A 416 38.60 -33.43 -22.98
C ALA A 416 37.13 -33.41 -23.44
N VAL A 417 36.24 -32.80 -22.65
CA VAL A 417 34.82 -32.63 -23.00
C VAL A 417 34.67 -31.73 -24.23
N LEU A 418 35.45 -30.65 -24.32
CA LEU A 418 35.44 -29.74 -25.45
C LEU A 418 35.88 -30.44 -26.76
N HIS A 419 36.96 -31.23 -26.71
CA HIS A 419 37.37 -32.03 -27.87
C HIS A 419 36.27 -33.01 -28.31
N TRP A 420 35.62 -33.67 -27.35
CA TRP A 420 34.50 -34.55 -27.63
C TRP A 420 33.32 -33.79 -28.25
N ALA A 421 32.98 -32.62 -27.71
CA ALA A 421 31.89 -31.77 -28.19
C ALA A 421 32.13 -31.25 -29.61
N LEU A 422 33.35 -30.81 -29.92
CA LEU A 422 33.76 -30.37 -31.26
C LEU A 422 33.74 -31.54 -32.25
N GLY A 423 34.13 -32.74 -31.82
CA GLY A 423 34.03 -33.97 -32.62
C GLY A 423 32.60 -34.43 -32.90
N HIS A 424 31.64 -34.08 -32.03
CA HIS A 424 30.23 -34.50 -32.11
C HIS A 424 29.28 -33.31 -32.25
N ARG A 425 29.62 -32.33 -33.09
CA ARG A 425 28.85 -31.08 -33.29
C ARG A 425 27.34 -31.28 -33.55
N GLY A 426 26.97 -32.35 -34.26
CA GLY A 426 25.56 -32.68 -34.52
C GLY A 426 24.81 -33.13 -33.27
N THR A 427 25.45 -33.96 -32.44
CA THR A 427 24.90 -34.40 -31.16
C THR A 427 24.77 -33.23 -30.19
N VAL A 428 25.76 -32.36 -30.12
CA VAL A 428 25.71 -31.15 -29.28
C VAL A 428 24.59 -30.21 -29.72
N ALA A 429 24.43 -29.99 -31.03
CA ALA A 429 23.31 -29.21 -31.56
C ALA A 429 21.95 -29.85 -31.23
N ALA A 430 21.83 -31.17 -31.36
CA ALA A 430 20.60 -31.88 -30.99
C ALA A 430 20.29 -31.75 -29.50
N ILE A 431 21.28 -31.86 -28.62
CA ILE A 431 21.14 -31.65 -27.17
C ILE A 431 20.71 -30.20 -26.90
N ALA A 432 21.33 -29.21 -27.53
CA ALA A 432 20.98 -27.80 -27.36
C ALA A 432 19.53 -27.52 -27.77
N ILE A 433 19.08 -28.09 -28.90
CA ILE A 433 17.68 -27.99 -29.34
C ILE A 433 16.75 -28.69 -28.34
N LEU A 434 17.13 -29.87 -27.84
CA LEU A 434 16.32 -30.61 -26.87
C LEU A 434 16.19 -29.86 -25.54
N VAL A 435 17.27 -29.24 -25.07
CA VAL A 435 17.26 -28.36 -23.89
C VAL A 435 16.38 -27.14 -24.14
N LEU A 436 16.48 -26.50 -25.31
CA LEU A 436 15.60 -25.38 -25.68
C LEU A 436 14.13 -25.82 -25.70
N LEU A 437 13.81 -26.97 -26.31
CA LEU A 437 12.46 -27.51 -26.37
C LEU A 437 11.94 -27.92 -24.98
N SER A 438 12.81 -28.32 -24.05
CA SER A 438 12.43 -28.64 -22.68
C SER A 438 11.91 -27.43 -21.87
N SER A 439 12.20 -26.20 -22.31
CA SER A 439 11.65 -24.99 -21.69
C SER A 439 10.13 -24.84 -21.89
N VAL A 440 9.59 -25.38 -22.98
CA VAL A 440 8.15 -25.29 -23.32
C VAL A 440 7.27 -26.04 -22.32
N PRO A 441 7.48 -27.34 -22.02
CA PRO A 441 6.68 -28.04 -21.02
C PRO A 441 6.85 -27.43 -19.62
N LEU A 442 8.04 -26.94 -19.27
CA LEU A 442 8.27 -26.24 -18.02
C LEU A 442 7.44 -24.94 -17.93
N ALA A 443 7.40 -24.14 -19.00
CA ALA A 443 6.61 -22.92 -19.06
C ALA A 443 5.09 -23.15 -19.05
N LEU A 444 4.64 -24.34 -19.50
CA LEU A 444 3.22 -24.74 -19.44
C LEU A 444 2.80 -25.20 -18.04
N VAL A 445 3.71 -25.83 -17.28
CA VAL A 445 3.45 -26.31 -15.91
C VAL A 445 3.65 -25.21 -14.87
N ALA A 446 4.50 -24.21 -15.15
CA ALA A 446 4.78 -23.13 -14.23
C ALA A 446 3.52 -22.28 -13.94
N PRO A 447 3.16 -22.06 -12.66
CA PRO A 447 2.03 -21.21 -12.29
C PRO A 447 2.31 -19.76 -12.68
N LYS A 448 1.30 -19.09 -13.24
CA LYS A 448 1.41 -17.72 -13.76
C LYS A 448 0.68 -16.78 -12.82
N ASN A 449 1.43 -16.01 -12.04
CA ASN A 449 0.90 -15.01 -11.12
C ASN A 449 1.34 -13.61 -11.55
N PHE A 450 0.53 -12.61 -11.21
CA PHE A 450 0.88 -11.20 -11.48
C PHE A 450 1.96 -10.69 -10.52
N MET A 451 1.85 -11.07 -9.24
CA MET A 451 2.84 -10.81 -8.20
C MET A 451 3.03 -12.07 -7.35
N PRO A 452 4.21 -12.26 -6.74
CA PRO A 452 4.39 -13.28 -5.70
C PRO A 452 3.37 -13.06 -4.58
N ILE A 453 2.77 -14.15 -4.15
CA ILE A 453 1.92 -14.17 -2.96
C ILE A 453 2.78 -14.67 -1.81
N ASP A 454 3.16 -13.75 -0.93
CA ASP A 454 3.97 -14.06 0.24
C ASP A 454 3.13 -14.02 1.51
N ASP A 455 3.66 -14.65 2.56
CA ASP A 455 3.08 -14.56 3.89
C ASP A 455 3.46 -13.22 4.53
N GLN A 456 2.47 -12.35 4.73
CA GLN A 456 2.65 -11.03 5.34
C GLN A 456 2.24 -11.02 6.83
N SER A 457 1.89 -12.19 7.38
CA SER A 457 1.28 -12.35 8.71
C SER A 457 0.02 -11.49 8.88
N GLU A 458 -0.72 -11.26 7.80
CA GLU A 458 -1.98 -10.52 7.81
C GLU A 458 -2.88 -10.90 6.64
N PHE A 459 -4.19 -10.97 6.91
CA PHE A 459 -5.20 -11.21 5.87
C PHE A 459 -6.53 -10.55 6.26
N GLU A 460 -7.44 -10.48 5.30
CA GLU A 460 -8.75 -9.87 5.47
C GLU A 460 -9.87 -10.85 5.12
N VAL A 461 -10.96 -10.77 5.90
CA VAL A 461 -12.22 -11.46 5.64
C VAL A 461 -13.29 -10.43 5.35
N GLY A 462 -13.68 -10.32 4.09
CA GLY A 462 -14.81 -9.52 3.66
C GLY A 462 -16.13 -10.26 3.89
N ILE A 463 -17.11 -9.58 4.47
CA ILE A 463 -18.46 -10.09 4.72
C ILE A 463 -19.47 -9.13 4.11
N ARG A 464 -20.35 -9.65 3.24
CA ARG A 464 -21.49 -8.91 2.71
C ARG A 464 -22.80 -9.59 3.14
N ALA A 465 -23.59 -8.87 3.92
CA ALA A 465 -24.92 -9.27 4.33
C ALA A 465 -25.96 -9.00 3.22
N PRO A 466 -27.14 -9.64 3.27
CA PRO A 466 -28.21 -9.38 2.31
C PRO A 466 -28.58 -7.89 2.19
N GLU A 467 -29.00 -7.47 0.99
CA GLU A 467 -29.44 -6.09 0.76
C GLU A 467 -30.60 -5.71 1.70
N GLY A 468 -30.55 -4.49 2.24
CA GLY A 468 -31.50 -4.01 3.24
C GLY A 468 -31.13 -4.34 4.70
N THR A 469 -30.07 -5.10 4.94
CA THR A 469 -29.54 -5.30 6.30
C THR A 469 -29.01 -3.97 6.86
N SER A 470 -29.43 -3.64 8.08
CA SER A 470 -28.96 -2.43 8.77
C SER A 470 -27.50 -2.57 9.18
N LEU A 471 -26.82 -1.42 9.33
CA LEU A 471 -25.42 -1.36 9.73
C LEU A 471 -25.18 -2.09 11.06
N GLN A 472 -26.09 -1.90 12.03
CA GLN A 472 -26.02 -2.53 13.35
C GLN A 472 -26.17 -4.06 13.27
N ALA A 473 -27.05 -4.56 12.40
CA ALA A 473 -27.20 -6.00 12.21
C ALA A 473 -25.95 -6.60 11.55
N THR A 474 -25.37 -5.92 10.56
CA THR A 474 -24.11 -6.32 9.94
C THR A 474 -22.95 -6.30 10.93
N GLU A 475 -22.87 -5.30 11.79
CA GLU A 475 -21.89 -5.22 12.88
C GLU A 475 -21.98 -6.43 13.82
N VAL A 476 -23.19 -6.82 14.26
CA VAL A 476 -23.37 -7.96 15.17
C VAL A 476 -22.88 -9.26 14.54
N VAL A 477 -23.18 -9.46 13.26
CA VAL A 477 -22.73 -10.64 12.51
C VAL A 477 -21.22 -10.62 12.32
N ALA A 478 -20.64 -9.50 11.90
CA ALA A 478 -19.20 -9.37 11.68
C ALA A 478 -18.41 -9.59 12.97
N ASN A 479 -18.86 -9.04 14.10
CA ASN A 479 -18.23 -9.26 15.40
C ASN A 479 -18.34 -10.71 15.87
N ARG A 480 -19.44 -11.41 15.56
CA ARG A 480 -19.59 -12.84 15.87
C ARG A 480 -18.59 -13.69 15.07
N VAL A 481 -18.40 -13.37 13.78
CA VAL A 481 -17.38 -14.03 12.96
C VAL A 481 -15.98 -13.72 13.50
N ALA A 482 -15.68 -12.46 13.80
CA ALA A 482 -14.38 -12.07 14.35
C ALA A 482 -14.08 -12.74 15.71
N ALA A 483 -15.07 -12.84 16.59
CA ALA A 483 -14.93 -13.57 17.86
C ALA A 483 -14.62 -15.05 17.62
N ARG A 484 -15.33 -15.69 16.68
CA ARG A 484 -15.06 -17.08 16.34
C ARG A 484 -13.66 -17.30 15.76
N ILE A 485 -13.18 -16.36 14.95
CA ILE A 485 -11.80 -16.38 14.43
C ILE A 485 -10.81 -16.29 15.59
N ARG A 486 -10.99 -15.33 16.52
CA ARG A 486 -10.12 -15.21 17.71
C ARG A 486 -10.11 -16.47 18.57
N ASP A 487 -11.24 -17.14 18.71
CA ASP A 487 -11.35 -18.34 19.56
C ASP A 487 -10.76 -19.60 18.91
N GLN A 488 -10.81 -19.72 17.58
CA GLN A 488 -10.40 -20.93 16.86
C GLN A 488 -9.05 -20.83 16.17
N VAL A 489 -8.52 -19.63 15.99
CA VAL A 489 -7.21 -19.36 15.36
C VAL A 489 -6.28 -18.82 16.44
N PRO A 490 -5.56 -19.66 17.18
CA PRO A 490 -4.65 -19.21 18.24
C PRO A 490 -3.52 -18.33 17.72
N GLU A 491 -3.20 -18.42 16.43
CA GLU A 491 -2.17 -17.59 15.78
C GLU A 491 -2.63 -16.14 15.56
N ALA A 492 -3.93 -15.83 15.71
CA ALA A 492 -4.46 -14.48 15.53
C ALA A 492 -4.17 -13.59 16.75
N GLU A 493 -3.31 -12.59 16.56
CA GLU A 493 -2.89 -11.66 17.62
C GLU A 493 -4.01 -10.67 17.97
N TYR A 494 -4.64 -10.11 16.94
CA TYR A 494 -5.81 -9.25 17.10
C TYR A 494 -6.66 -9.21 15.84
N THR A 495 -7.89 -8.74 16.01
CA THR A 495 -8.87 -8.57 14.92
C THR A 495 -9.43 -7.16 14.94
N LEU A 496 -9.46 -6.52 13.78
CA LEU A 496 -10.09 -5.22 13.56
C LEU A 496 -11.30 -5.40 12.64
N VAL A 497 -12.49 -5.16 13.17
CA VAL A 497 -13.74 -5.19 12.41
C VAL A 497 -14.06 -3.77 11.96
N THR A 498 -14.29 -3.56 10.67
CA THR A 498 -14.85 -2.31 10.12
C THR A 498 -16.13 -2.62 9.34
N VAL A 499 -17.14 -1.75 9.45
CA VAL A 499 -18.41 -1.84 8.73
C VAL A 499 -18.66 -0.53 8.01
N ALA A 500 -19.10 -0.59 6.76
CA ALA A 500 -19.26 0.56 5.87
C ALA A 500 -17.96 1.37 5.68
N ASP A 501 -16.84 0.65 5.49
CA ASP A 501 -15.48 1.19 5.27
C ASP A 501 -15.15 1.45 3.78
N ASP A 502 -16.18 1.50 2.94
CA ASP A 502 -16.05 1.86 1.52
C ASP A 502 -16.48 3.31 1.28
N SER A 503 -16.09 3.86 0.13
CA SER A 503 -16.41 5.25 -0.23
C SER A 503 -17.92 5.54 -0.29
N ALA A 504 -18.75 4.51 -0.45
CA ALA A 504 -20.20 4.61 -0.47
C ALA A 504 -20.87 4.40 0.91
N ASN A 505 -20.11 4.14 1.98
CA ASN A 505 -20.60 3.78 3.31
C ASN A 505 -21.71 2.69 3.24
N THR A 506 -21.40 1.60 2.58
CA THR A 506 -22.31 0.48 2.33
C THR A 506 -22.60 -0.27 3.64
N SER A 507 -23.80 -0.05 4.18
CA SER A 507 -24.23 -0.58 5.49
C SER A 507 -24.15 -2.10 5.65
N ASN A 508 -24.32 -2.86 4.56
CA ASN A 508 -24.29 -4.33 4.57
C ASN A 508 -22.91 -4.92 4.25
N LEU A 509 -21.85 -4.10 4.18
CA LEU A 509 -20.48 -4.52 3.93
C LEU A 509 -19.64 -4.37 5.20
N ALA A 510 -18.97 -5.45 5.60
CA ALA A 510 -18.00 -5.47 6.68
C ALA A 510 -16.67 -6.08 6.21
N ASN A 511 -15.58 -5.61 6.80
CA ASN A 511 -14.26 -6.16 6.64
C ASN A 511 -13.71 -6.54 8.02
N ILE A 512 -13.07 -7.70 8.11
CA ILE A 512 -12.35 -8.12 9.30
C ILE A 512 -10.89 -8.22 8.90
N TYR A 513 -10.06 -7.34 9.43
CA TYR A 513 -8.61 -7.43 9.31
C TYR A 513 -8.07 -8.29 10.45
N ILE A 514 -7.22 -9.26 10.13
CA ILE A 514 -6.64 -10.20 11.08
C ILE A 514 -5.13 -10.07 10.99
N ARG A 515 -4.50 -9.76 12.13
CA ARG A 515 -3.05 -9.84 12.30
C ARG A 515 -2.70 -11.19 12.89
N LEU A 516 -1.76 -11.88 12.24
CA LEU A 516 -1.21 -13.14 12.71
C LEU A 516 0.09 -12.90 13.46
N SER A 517 0.43 -13.85 14.33
CA SER A 517 1.76 -13.97 14.93
C SER A 517 2.82 -14.11 13.83
N PRO A 518 4.05 -13.59 14.06
CA PRO A 518 5.16 -13.74 13.12
C PRO A 518 5.35 -15.19 12.68
N ILE A 519 5.84 -15.39 11.45
CA ILE A 519 5.97 -16.73 10.84
C ILE A 519 6.88 -17.65 11.67
N GLU A 520 7.85 -17.10 12.40
CA GLU A 520 8.77 -17.84 13.26
C GLU A 520 8.10 -18.39 14.54
N ALA A 521 6.95 -17.81 14.92
CA ALA A 521 6.22 -18.16 16.13
C ALA A 521 5.02 -19.08 15.88
N ARG A 522 4.83 -19.57 14.64
CA ARG A 522 3.70 -20.43 14.25
C ARG A 522 4.11 -21.56 13.33
N ASP A 523 3.40 -22.68 13.45
CA ASP A 523 3.64 -23.88 12.63
C ASP A 523 2.93 -23.84 11.28
N ARG A 524 1.86 -23.04 11.17
CA ARG A 524 1.01 -22.94 9.97
C ARG A 524 1.32 -21.68 9.20
N ASP A 525 1.40 -21.79 7.88
CA ASP A 525 1.51 -20.63 6.99
C ASP A 525 0.17 -19.86 6.90
N GLN A 526 0.23 -18.62 6.42
CA GLN A 526 -0.94 -17.76 6.30
C GLN A 526 -1.98 -18.38 5.37
N PHE A 527 -1.54 -19.09 4.32
CA PHE A 527 -2.44 -19.70 3.33
C PHE A 527 -3.24 -20.87 3.90
N ALA A 528 -2.64 -21.71 4.74
CA ALA A 528 -3.33 -22.78 5.44
C ALA A 528 -4.32 -22.22 6.47
N ILE A 529 -3.98 -21.12 7.14
CA ILE A 529 -4.91 -20.43 8.05
C ILE A 529 -6.07 -19.82 7.26
N MET A 530 -5.81 -19.15 6.14
CA MET A 530 -6.86 -18.62 5.27
C MET A 530 -7.79 -19.72 4.73
N ALA A 531 -7.23 -20.87 4.34
CA ALA A 531 -8.00 -22.02 3.88
C ALA A 531 -8.90 -22.59 4.98
N ASP A 532 -8.37 -22.71 6.20
CA ASP A 532 -9.10 -23.17 7.39
C ASP A 532 -10.21 -22.20 7.82
N VAL A 533 -9.95 -20.89 7.81
CA VAL A 533 -10.97 -19.87 8.03
C VAL A 533 -12.09 -20.00 6.99
N ARG A 534 -11.74 -20.23 5.72
CA ARG A 534 -12.72 -20.41 4.63
C ARG A 534 -13.54 -21.70 4.78
N SER A 535 -12.92 -22.81 5.13
CA SER A 535 -13.56 -24.14 5.15
C SER A 535 -14.29 -24.45 6.46
N ASN A 536 -13.75 -24.04 7.60
CA ASN A 536 -14.23 -24.47 8.91
C ASN A 536 -14.97 -23.36 9.66
N ILE A 537 -14.43 -22.14 9.68
CA ILE A 537 -15.04 -21.02 10.43
C ILE A 537 -16.21 -20.44 9.65
N LEU A 538 -15.99 -20.05 8.39
CA LEU A 538 -17.02 -19.40 7.56
C LEU A 538 -18.10 -20.36 7.09
N ALA A 539 -17.83 -21.67 7.06
CA ALA A 539 -18.84 -22.68 6.74
C ALA A 539 -20.02 -22.69 7.72
N ALA A 540 -19.77 -22.43 9.00
CA ALA A 540 -20.81 -22.33 10.03
C ALA A 540 -21.80 -21.17 9.78
N PHE A 541 -21.40 -20.17 8.99
CA PHE A 541 -22.21 -18.99 8.67
C PHE A 541 -22.88 -19.06 7.30
N ARG A 542 -22.75 -20.18 6.56
CA ARG A 542 -23.37 -20.36 5.23
C ARG A 542 -24.89 -20.28 5.27
N GLU A 543 -25.51 -20.71 6.36
CA GLU A 543 -26.98 -20.63 6.56
C GLU A 543 -27.47 -19.18 6.67
N SER A 544 -26.60 -18.25 7.05
CA SER A 544 -26.93 -16.83 7.25
C SER A 544 -27.02 -16.02 5.94
N ARG A 545 -26.97 -16.67 4.76
CA ARG A 545 -26.94 -16.04 3.42
C ARG A 545 -25.88 -14.94 3.26
N LEU A 546 -24.82 -15.01 4.06
CA LEU A 546 -23.70 -14.08 3.98
C LEU A 546 -22.83 -14.46 2.79
N ARG A 547 -22.35 -13.46 2.06
CA ARG A 547 -21.28 -13.66 1.09
C ARG A 547 -19.98 -13.32 1.78
N THR A 548 -19.07 -14.28 1.82
CA THR A 548 -17.79 -14.14 2.51
C THR A 548 -16.65 -14.33 1.52
N MET A 549 -15.59 -13.56 1.68
CA MET A 549 -14.38 -13.67 0.86
C MET A 549 -13.16 -13.56 1.77
N VAL A 550 -12.21 -14.48 1.63
CA VAL A 550 -10.93 -14.43 2.34
C VAL A 550 -9.85 -14.02 1.36
N ARG A 551 -9.14 -12.93 1.66
CA ARG A 551 -8.12 -12.32 0.78
C ARG A 551 -6.89 -11.92 1.58
N GLN A 552 -5.73 -11.82 0.93
CA GLN A 552 -4.55 -11.25 1.57
C GLN A 552 -4.75 -9.75 1.80
N SER A 553 -4.22 -9.23 2.92
CA SER A 553 -4.09 -7.79 3.13
C SER A 553 -3.00 -7.25 2.19
N GLY A 554 -3.18 -6.06 1.62
CA GLY A 554 -2.15 -5.44 0.78
C GLY A 554 -2.23 -5.74 -0.72
N GLY A 555 -3.31 -6.37 -1.19
CA GLY A 555 -3.59 -6.46 -2.63
C GLY A 555 -3.64 -5.08 -3.31
N MET A 556 -3.09 -5.00 -4.52
CA MET A 556 -3.04 -3.78 -5.33
C MET A 556 -4.44 -3.34 -5.78
N GLY A 557 -5.16 -2.67 -4.89
CA GLY A 557 -6.51 -2.18 -5.09
C GLY A 557 -6.75 -0.97 -4.19
N GLY A 558 -6.53 0.23 -4.73
CA GLY A 558 -6.88 1.47 -4.05
C GLY A 558 -8.39 1.53 -3.81
N GLY A 559 -8.77 1.71 -2.54
CA GLY A 559 -10.08 2.20 -2.10
C GLY A 559 -11.26 1.26 -2.29
N GLY A 560 -11.59 0.47 -1.25
CA GLY A 560 -12.95 -0.02 -0.95
C GLY A 560 -13.66 -0.91 -1.97
N ALA A 561 -13.16 -1.04 -3.19
CA ALA A 561 -13.74 -1.86 -4.24
C ALA A 561 -13.29 -3.30 -4.05
N GLN A 562 -14.23 -4.23 -4.22
CA GLN A 562 -13.98 -5.66 -4.19
C GLN A 562 -13.05 -6.06 -5.34
N SER A 563 -11.74 -5.97 -5.11
CA SER A 563 -10.73 -6.39 -6.06
C SER A 563 -10.49 -7.89 -5.91
N SER A 564 -11.29 -8.70 -6.61
CA SER A 564 -10.93 -10.10 -6.86
C SER A 564 -9.80 -10.16 -7.91
N GLU A 565 -8.99 -11.23 -7.85
CA GLU A 565 -7.89 -11.46 -8.81
C GLU A 565 -8.39 -11.52 -10.26
N ILE A 566 -9.58 -12.08 -10.47
CA ILE A 566 -10.26 -12.16 -11.75
C ILE A 566 -11.57 -11.38 -11.67
N GLN A 567 -11.75 -10.42 -12.58
CA GLN A 567 -12.95 -9.59 -12.65
C GLN A 567 -13.54 -9.65 -14.06
N TYR A 568 -14.86 -9.88 -14.13
CA TYR A 568 -15.62 -9.84 -15.38
C TYR A 568 -16.61 -8.69 -15.33
N VAL A 569 -16.56 -7.81 -16.34
CA VAL A 569 -17.50 -6.69 -16.48
C VAL A 569 -18.59 -7.08 -17.47
N LEU A 570 -19.81 -7.23 -16.96
CA LEU A 570 -21.00 -7.50 -17.77
C LEU A 570 -21.74 -6.18 -18.02
N ASN A 571 -21.74 -5.73 -19.28
CA ASN A 571 -22.45 -4.54 -19.70
C ASN A 571 -23.70 -4.91 -20.50
N GLY A 572 -24.80 -4.20 -20.26
CA GLY A 572 -26.06 -4.48 -20.92
C GLY A 572 -27.06 -3.34 -20.75
N PRO A 573 -28.03 -3.20 -21.66
CA PRO A 573 -28.96 -2.07 -21.67
C PRO A 573 -30.08 -2.17 -20.63
N SER A 574 -30.29 -3.35 -20.00
CA SER A 574 -31.37 -3.57 -19.03
C SER A 574 -30.85 -4.27 -17.77
N LEU A 575 -31.28 -3.79 -16.60
CA LEU A 575 -30.94 -4.38 -15.31
C LEU A 575 -31.52 -5.79 -15.14
N ALA A 576 -32.70 -6.07 -15.72
CA ALA A 576 -33.34 -7.37 -15.62
C ALA A 576 -32.56 -8.45 -16.38
N THR A 577 -32.09 -8.14 -17.59
CA THR A 577 -31.25 -9.07 -18.37
C THR A 577 -29.88 -9.23 -17.73
N LEU A 578 -29.27 -8.14 -17.25
CA LEU A 578 -28.01 -8.20 -16.50
C LEU A 578 -28.11 -9.08 -15.25
N ARG A 579 -29.25 -9.06 -14.53
CA ARG A 579 -29.49 -9.95 -13.39
C ARG A 579 -29.47 -11.41 -13.80
N ALA A 580 -30.23 -11.78 -14.83
CA ALA A 580 -30.31 -13.16 -15.29
C ALA A 580 -28.96 -13.66 -15.79
N SER A 581 -28.27 -12.86 -16.60
CA SER A 581 -26.95 -13.19 -17.14
C SER A 581 -25.87 -13.26 -16.07
N SER A 582 -25.80 -12.30 -15.14
CA SER A 582 -24.82 -12.34 -14.03
C SER A 582 -25.04 -13.53 -13.11
N ALA A 583 -26.28 -13.90 -12.81
CA ALA A 583 -26.59 -15.09 -12.01
C ALA A 583 -26.20 -16.38 -12.74
N ALA A 584 -26.44 -16.47 -14.06
CA ALA A 584 -26.03 -17.61 -14.87
C ALA A 584 -24.50 -17.75 -14.92
N VAL A 585 -23.79 -16.65 -15.16
CA VAL A 585 -22.31 -16.62 -15.17
C VAL A 585 -21.76 -16.98 -13.79
N ALA A 586 -22.30 -16.42 -12.72
CA ALA A 586 -21.86 -16.75 -11.36
C ALA A 586 -22.10 -18.23 -11.02
N LYS A 587 -23.23 -18.81 -11.45
CA LYS A 587 -23.51 -20.23 -11.26
C LYS A 587 -22.53 -21.11 -12.04
N ALA A 588 -22.25 -20.77 -13.30
CA ALA A 588 -21.27 -21.49 -14.12
C ALA A 588 -19.85 -21.38 -13.54
N ALA A 589 -19.45 -20.19 -13.08
CA ALA A 589 -18.14 -19.96 -12.47
C ALA A 589 -17.94 -20.80 -11.19
N ARG A 590 -18.97 -20.95 -10.35
CA ARG A 590 -18.91 -21.79 -9.14
C ARG A 590 -18.76 -23.29 -9.43
N ALA A 591 -19.13 -23.74 -10.62
CA ALA A 591 -19.01 -25.15 -11.00
C ALA A 591 -17.62 -25.51 -11.54
N LEU A 592 -16.77 -24.51 -11.84
CA LEU A 592 -15.43 -24.74 -12.35
C LEU A 592 -14.48 -25.17 -11.22
N PRO A 593 -13.68 -26.23 -11.41
CA PRO A 593 -12.67 -26.62 -10.45
C PRO A 593 -11.60 -25.52 -10.32
N GLY A 594 -11.22 -25.18 -9.09
CA GLY A 594 -10.23 -24.14 -8.80
C GLY A 594 -10.78 -22.73 -8.60
N VAL A 595 -12.08 -22.48 -8.82
CA VAL A 595 -12.69 -21.18 -8.57
C VAL A 595 -13.27 -21.12 -7.15
N GLY A 596 -12.67 -20.28 -6.29
CA GLY A 596 -13.18 -19.93 -4.97
C GLY A 596 -13.96 -18.61 -4.96
N ASP A 597 -14.84 -18.44 -3.97
CA ASP A 597 -15.40 -17.13 -3.56
C ASP A 597 -16.02 -16.26 -4.69
N VAL A 598 -16.88 -16.85 -5.55
CA VAL A 598 -17.58 -16.11 -6.62
C VAL A 598 -18.64 -15.13 -6.07
N ASP A 599 -18.37 -13.84 -6.24
CA ASP A 599 -19.30 -12.74 -5.92
C ASP A 599 -19.75 -11.96 -7.17
N THR A 600 -20.83 -11.18 -7.00
CA THR A 600 -21.36 -10.25 -8.00
C THR A 600 -21.53 -8.87 -7.37
N SER A 601 -21.05 -7.84 -8.08
CA SER A 601 -21.20 -6.44 -7.71
C SER A 601 -22.57 -5.85 -8.10
N LEU A 602 -23.42 -6.61 -8.79
CA LEU A 602 -24.75 -6.14 -9.20
C LEU A 602 -25.64 -5.95 -7.96
N ASN A 603 -25.91 -4.70 -7.62
CA ASN A 603 -26.91 -4.33 -6.62
C ASN A 603 -28.27 -4.12 -7.31
N LEU A 604 -29.29 -4.85 -6.85
CA LEU A 604 -30.64 -4.85 -7.42
C LEU A 604 -31.59 -3.85 -6.75
N GLY A 605 -31.05 -3.02 -5.86
CA GLY A 605 -31.81 -2.06 -5.09
C GLY A 605 -32.05 -2.55 -3.67
N LYS A 606 -32.07 -1.60 -2.74
CA LYS A 606 -32.48 -1.80 -1.36
C LYS A 606 -34.01 -1.74 -1.30
N PRO A 607 -34.67 -2.39 -0.32
CA PRO A 607 -36.08 -2.16 -0.06
C PRO A 607 -36.32 -0.65 0.11
N GLU A 608 -37.22 -0.09 -0.68
CA GLU A 608 -37.56 1.33 -0.64
C GLU A 608 -39.00 1.54 -0.20
N LEU A 609 -39.23 2.60 0.56
CA LEU A 609 -40.56 3.04 0.95
C LEU A 609 -40.90 4.29 0.13
N GLY A 610 -41.72 4.11 -0.92
CA GLY A 610 -42.17 5.20 -1.78
C GLY A 610 -43.41 5.88 -1.23
N VAL A 611 -43.35 7.20 -1.03
CA VAL A 611 -44.52 8.01 -0.68
C VAL A 611 -45.03 8.72 -1.93
N ARG A 612 -46.22 8.34 -2.41
CA ARG A 612 -46.88 9.00 -3.55
C ARG A 612 -47.93 9.98 -3.02
N ILE A 613 -47.67 11.28 -3.22
CA ILE A 613 -48.59 12.34 -2.84
C ILE A 613 -49.77 12.36 -3.82
N ASP A 614 -50.99 12.25 -3.28
CA ASP A 614 -52.22 12.50 -4.03
C ASP A 614 -52.46 14.02 -4.09
N ARG A 615 -52.19 14.61 -5.26
CA ARG A 615 -52.26 16.06 -5.47
C ARG A 615 -53.69 16.60 -5.36
N GLY A 616 -54.71 15.81 -5.72
CA GLY A 616 -56.11 16.25 -5.64
C GLY A 616 -56.52 16.43 -4.19
N ARG A 617 -56.26 15.41 -3.36
CA ARG A 617 -56.51 15.48 -1.91
C ARG A 617 -55.66 16.52 -1.19
N ALA A 618 -54.41 16.72 -1.61
CA ALA A 618 -53.56 17.76 -1.03
C ALA A 618 -54.14 19.16 -1.28
N ALA A 619 -54.63 19.43 -2.51
CA ALA A 619 -55.27 20.69 -2.87
C ALA A 619 -56.59 20.93 -2.11
N ASP A 620 -57.43 19.89 -1.94
CA ASP A 620 -58.67 19.97 -1.15
C ASP A 620 -58.40 20.36 0.32
N LEU A 621 -57.22 19.99 0.84
CA LEU A 621 -56.75 20.30 2.20
C LEU A 621 -55.91 21.59 2.26
N GLY A 622 -55.66 22.25 1.13
CA GLY A 622 -54.86 23.48 1.04
C GLY A 622 -53.36 23.31 1.32
N VAL A 623 -52.79 22.11 1.07
CA VAL A 623 -51.38 21.75 1.32
C VAL A 623 -50.58 21.61 0.04
#